data_AF-A0A1A8BAW9-F1
#
_entry.id   AF-A0A1A8BAW9-F1
#
_cell.length_a   1.000
_cell.length_b   1.000
_cell.length_c   1.000
_cell.angle_alpha   90.00
_cell.angle_beta   90.00
_cell.angle_gamma   90.00
#
_symmetry.space_group_name_H-M   'P 1'
#
loop_
_entity.id
_entity.type
_entity.pdbx_description
1 polymer ?
#
loop_
_entity_poly.entity_id
_entity_poly.type
_entity_poly.pdbx_seq_one_letter_code
_entity_poly.pdbx_strand_id
1 'polypeptide(L)'
;VKRQFFKERRIPFKPEFIRLGFDSMRKSSCGPERPVSQIEMVISTRLQDCGFESRVRDKWLVYSSQLLLFPAVLPTSTGSLIVRGATTVIPVECYYERKQTVIGDPVVPTWVP
;
A
#
# COMPACT_ATOMS: atom_id res chain seq x y z
N VAL A 1 11.41 -2.62 -1.56
CA VAL A 1 11.70 -1.16 -1.70
C VAL A 1 13.17 -0.91 -1.41
N LYS A 2 13.89 -0.28 -2.35
CA LYS A 2 15.35 -0.09 -2.27
C LYS A 2 15.73 1.08 -1.35
N ARG A 3 16.83 0.96 -0.60
CA ARG A 3 17.39 2.01 0.27
C ARG A 3 17.76 3.29 -0.49
N GLN A 4 18.20 3.15 -1.74
CA GLN A 4 18.55 4.29 -2.60
C GLN A 4 17.37 5.26 -2.79
N PHE A 5 16.14 4.74 -2.88
CA PHE A 5 14.91 5.53 -3.02
C PHE A 5 14.67 6.47 -1.81
N PHE A 6 15.02 6.02 -0.60
CA PHE A 6 14.94 6.81 0.63
C PHE A 6 16.04 7.87 0.70
N LYS A 7 17.26 7.51 0.28
CA LYS A 7 18.42 8.41 0.26
C LYS A 7 18.17 9.62 -0.64
N GLU A 8 17.64 9.40 -1.84
CA GLU A 8 17.29 10.47 -2.78
C GLU A 8 16.27 11.46 -2.20
N ARG A 9 15.33 10.97 -1.39
CA ARG A 9 14.29 11.79 -0.73
C ARG A 9 14.70 12.33 0.64
N ARG A 10 15.93 12.06 1.07
CA ARG A 10 16.48 12.45 2.39
C ARG A 10 15.67 11.91 3.58
N ILE A 11 14.95 10.80 3.40
CA ILE A 11 14.20 10.11 4.45
C ILE A 11 15.08 8.99 5.03
N PRO A 12 15.13 8.79 6.35
CA PRO A 12 15.86 7.67 6.94
C PRO A 12 15.32 6.33 6.46
N PHE A 13 16.20 5.38 6.21
CA PHE A 13 15.82 4.03 5.80
C PHE A 13 15.30 3.24 7.00
N LYS A 14 14.04 3.47 7.37
CA LYS A 14 13.34 2.78 8.45
C LYS A 14 11.91 2.37 8.06
N PRO A 15 11.39 1.27 8.62
CA PRO A 15 10.06 0.74 8.29
C PRO A 15 8.93 1.71 8.68
N GLU A 16 9.12 2.55 9.69
CA GLU A 16 8.13 3.53 10.17
C GLU A 16 7.74 4.60 9.12
N PHE A 17 8.60 4.85 8.13
CA PHE A 17 8.35 5.87 7.11
C PHE A 17 7.68 5.34 5.86
N ILE A 18 7.32 4.06 5.80
CA ILE A 18 6.68 3.49 4.61
C ILE A 18 5.56 2.52 4.98
N ARG A 19 4.44 2.64 4.29
CA ARG A 19 3.24 1.85 4.58
C ARG A 19 2.44 1.59 3.31
N LEU A 20 1.86 0.41 3.22
CA LEU A 20 0.89 0.06 2.19
C LEU A 20 -0.54 0.32 2.67
N GLY A 21 -1.36 0.91 1.81
CA GLY A 21 -2.76 1.24 2.09
C GLY A 21 -2.98 2.53 2.87
N PHE A 22 -4.20 3.05 2.78
CA PHE A 22 -4.65 4.27 3.46
C PHE A 22 -5.19 3.99 4.87
N ASP A 23 -5.70 2.78 5.13
CA ASP A 23 -6.51 2.54 6.32
C ASP A 23 -5.68 2.22 7.57
N SER A 24 -5.89 3.05 8.60
CA SER A 24 -5.30 2.97 9.95
C SER A 24 -6.15 2.17 10.94
N MET A 25 -7.32 1.67 10.53
CA MET A 25 -8.29 1.07 11.46
C MET A 25 -8.02 -0.38 11.86
N ARG A 26 -7.11 -1.10 11.21
CA ARG A 26 -6.73 -2.45 11.64
C ARG A 26 -5.25 -2.55 11.90
N LYS A 27 -4.93 -3.04 13.10
CA LYS A 27 -3.61 -3.30 13.68
C LYS A 27 -2.84 -4.42 12.94
N SER A 28 -3.07 -4.61 11.64
CA SER A 28 -2.29 -5.50 10.80
C SER A 28 -1.10 -4.73 10.26
N SER A 29 0.10 -5.30 10.38
CA SER A 29 1.36 -4.71 9.93
C SER A 29 1.37 -4.54 8.40
N CYS A 30 0.78 -3.45 7.89
CA CYS A 30 0.90 -3.04 6.49
C CYS A 30 2.19 -2.25 6.21
N GLY A 31 3.08 -2.21 7.19
CA GLY A 31 4.47 -1.80 7.01
C GLY A 31 5.32 -2.99 6.53
N PRO A 32 6.55 -2.71 6.11
CA PRO A 32 7.49 -3.75 5.75
C PRO A 32 7.81 -4.62 6.97
N GLU A 33 8.07 -5.89 6.69
CA GLU A 33 8.70 -6.78 7.68
C GLU A 33 10.09 -6.24 8.02
N ARG A 34 10.71 -6.80 9.08
CA ARG A 34 12.09 -6.44 9.46
C ARG A 34 12.97 -6.42 8.19
N PRO A 35 13.86 -5.42 8.03
CA PRO A 35 14.63 -5.27 6.80
C PRO A 35 15.29 -6.60 6.43
N VAL A 36 14.85 -7.20 5.32
CA VAL A 36 15.37 -8.49 4.84
C VAL A 36 16.87 -8.37 4.53
N SER A 37 17.30 -7.16 4.17
CA SER A 37 18.69 -6.77 3.99
C SER A 37 18.91 -5.31 4.41
N GLN A 38 20.16 -4.90 4.58
CA GLN A 38 20.53 -3.50 4.81
C GLN A 38 20.26 -2.57 3.61
N ILE A 39 19.82 -3.14 2.48
CA ILE A 39 19.66 -2.45 1.19
C ILE A 39 18.19 -2.42 0.73
N GLU A 40 17.32 -3.27 1.28
CA GLU A 40 15.92 -3.32 0.87
C GLU A 40 14.96 -3.77 1.98
N MET A 41 13.72 -3.29 1.85
CA MET A 41 12.58 -3.68 2.70
C MET A 41 11.55 -4.42 1.85
N VAL A 42 10.96 -5.47 2.38
CA VAL A 42 9.91 -6.26 1.71
C VAL A 42 8.60 -6.06 2.48
N ILE A 43 7.52 -5.82 1.74
CA ILE A 43 6.16 -5.74 2.28
C ILE A 43 5.40 -6.94 1.70
N SER A 44 5.00 -7.85 2.58
CA SER A 44 4.24 -9.04 2.24
C SER A 44 2.84 -8.91 2.82
N THR A 45 1.80 -8.97 1.99
CA THR A 45 0.41 -8.89 2.45
C THR A 45 -0.53 -9.68 1.55
N ARG A 46 -1.73 -9.97 2.04
CA ARG A 46 -2.81 -10.55 1.24
C ARG A 46 -3.53 -9.44 0.46
N LEU A 47 -4.05 -9.77 -0.71
CA LEU A 47 -4.75 -8.82 -1.60
C LEU A 47 -6.09 -8.31 -1.04
N GLN A 48 -6.59 -8.93 0.02
CA GLN A 48 -7.79 -8.50 0.76
C GLN A 48 -7.46 -7.63 1.98
N ASP A 49 -6.17 -7.48 2.31
CA ASP A 49 -5.71 -6.70 3.45
C ASP A 49 -5.16 -5.34 3.00
N CYS A 50 -4.77 -4.47 3.94
CA CYS A 50 -4.07 -3.21 3.66
C CYS A 50 -4.75 -2.29 2.63
N GLY A 51 -6.09 -2.27 2.62
CA GLY A 51 -6.87 -1.36 1.78
C GLY A 51 -6.71 -1.60 0.28
N PHE A 52 -6.40 -2.83 -0.14
CA PHE A 52 -6.48 -3.19 -1.55
C PHE A 52 -7.95 -3.21 -2.01
N GLU A 53 -8.20 -2.55 -3.13
CA GLU A 53 -9.48 -2.60 -3.84
C GLU A 53 -9.36 -3.52 -5.05
N SER A 54 -10.36 -4.39 -5.26
CA SER A 54 -10.44 -5.22 -6.46
C SER A 54 -11.40 -4.60 -7.47
N ARG A 55 -10.97 -4.49 -8.73
CA ARG A 55 -11.79 -4.02 -9.84
C ARG A 55 -11.64 -4.97 -11.02
N VAL A 56 -12.74 -5.28 -11.67
CA VAL A 56 -12.73 -6.05 -12.92
C VAL A 56 -12.58 -5.08 -14.09
N ARG A 57 -11.57 -5.30 -14.93
CA ARG A 57 -11.33 -4.57 -16.19
C ARG A 57 -11.17 -5.58 -17.31
N ASP A 58 -12.20 -5.73 -18.13
CA ASP A 58 -12.26 -6.72 -19.22
C ASP A 58 -11.95 -8.15 -18.70
N LYS A 59 -10.84 -8.72 -19.17
CA LYS A 59 -10.31 -10.03 -18.78
C LYS A 59 -9.43 -10.01 -17.53
N TRP A 60 -9.21 -8.86 -16.91
CA TRP A 60 -8.33 -8.71 -15.74
C TRP A 60 -9.12 -8.45 -14.46
N LEU A 61 -8.72 -9.13 -13.39
CA LEU A 61 -9.02 -8.73 -12.03
C LEU A 61 -7.82 -7.94 -11.52
N VAL A 62 -8.00 -6.63 -11.35
CA VAL A 62 -6.97 -5.70 -10.93
C VAL A 62 -7.14 -5.42 -9.44
N TYR A 63 -6.12 -5.71 -8.65
CA TYR A 63 -6.03 -5.28 -7.27
C TYR A 63 -5.16 -4.03 -7.19
N SER A 64 -5.71 -2.94 -6.67
CA SER A 64 -5.03 -1.65 -6.56
C SER A 64 -4.90 -1.22 -5.10
N SER A 65 -3.74 -0.71 -4.74
CA SER A 65 -3.48 -0.04 -3.45
C SER A 65 -2.45 1.09 -3.65
N GLN A 66 -2.07 1.75 -2.57
CA GLN A 66 -1.12 2.84 -2.57
C GLN A 66 -0.03 2.59 -1.54
N LEU A 67 1.22 2.78 -1.94
CA LEU A 67 2.37 2.77 -1.06
C LEU A 67 2.69 4.22 -0.67
N LEU A 68 2.53 4.50 0.61
CA LEU A 68 2.74 5.81 1.22
C LEU A 68 4.14 5.86 1.82
N LEU A 69 4.90 6.88 1.42
CA LEU A 69 6.17 7.24 2.03
C LEU A 69 5.95 8.52 2.84
N PHE A 70 6.20 8.47 4.13
CA PHE A 70 6.02 9.59 5.05
C PHE A 70 7.32 10.40 5.23
N PRO A 71 7.22 11.73 5.40
CA PRO A 71 8.39 12.54 5.74
C PRO A 71 8.89 12.18 7.15
N ALA A 72 10.19 12.37 7.38
CA ALA A 72 10.78 12.19 8.68
C ALA A 72 10.75 13.50 9.47
N VAL A 73 10.04 13.50 10.60
CA VAL A 73 9.98 14.62 11.54
C VAL A 73 10.97 14.35 12.67
N LEU A 74 12.03 15.14 12.73
CA LEU A 74 13.14 14.97 13.67
C LEU A 74 13.18 16.16 14.63
N PRO A 75 13.04 15.93 15.95
CA PRO A 75 13.26 16.98 16.94
C PRO A 75 14.75 17.34 17.03
N THR A 76 15.03 18.62 17.21
CA THR A 76 16.38 19.16 17.44
C THR A 76 16.62 19.37 18.93
N SER A 77 17.90 19.45 19.32
CA SER A 77 18.30 19.75 20.70
C SER A 77 17.78 21.10 21.22
N THR A 78 17.43 22.02 20.32
CA THR A 78 16.86 23.35 20.64
C THR A 78 15.33 23.35 20.71
N GLY A 79 14.67 22.20 20.55
CA GLY A 79 13.21 22.06 20.61
C GLY A 79 12.48 22.38 19.30
N SER A 80 13.19 22.76 18.23
CA SER A 80 12.61 22.94 16.89
C SER A 80 12.43 21.61 16.15
N LEU A 81 11.54 21.56 15.16
CA LEU A 81 11.28 20.37 14.33
C LEU A 81 11.91 20.52 12.94
N ILE A 82 12.64 19.51 12.49
CA ILE A 82 13.14 19.41 11.11
C ILE A 82 12.29 18.37 10.38
N VAL A 83 11.67 18.77 9.27
CA VAL A 83 10.96 17.86 8.38
C VAL A 83 11.88 17.52 7.20
N ARG A 84 12.14 16.23 6.99
CA ARG A 84 12.94 15.73 5.85
C ARG A 84 12.08 14.93 4.89
N GLY A 85 12.19 15.24 3.60
CA GLY A 85 11.41 14.62 2.55
C GLY A 85 10.00 15.18 2.45
N ALA A 86 9.17 14.53 1.65
CA ALA A 86 7.77 14.88 1.45
C ALA A 86 6.93 13.61 1.37
N THR A 87 5.65 13.72 1.74
CA THR A 87 4.70 12.61 1.58
C THR A 87 4.63 12.24 0.10
N THR A 88 4.97 10.99 -0.22
CA THR A 88 4.91 10.48 -1.59
C THR A 88 3.92 9.33 -1.66
N VAL A 89 3.00 9.38 -2.62
CA VAL A 89 2.03 8.32 -2.89
C VAL A 89 2.47 7.58 -4.15
N ILE A 90 2.63 6.27 -4.06
CA ILE A 90 3.08 5.43 -5.17
C ILE A 90 1.98 4.39 -5.44
N PRO A 91 1.36 4.35 -6.62
CA PRO A 91 0.33 3.36 -6.92
C PRO A 91 0.96 1.95 -7.01
N VAL A 92 0.26 0.96 -6.46
CA VAL A 92 0.64 -0.45 -6.52
C VAL A 92 -0.52 -1.22 -7.12
N GLU A 93 -0.27 -1.93 -8.22
CA GLU A 93 -1.29 -2.71 -8.92
C GLU A 93 -0.82 -4.13 -9.20
N CYS A 94 -1.74 -5.08 -9.05
CA CYS A 94 -1.52 -6.48 -9.40
C CYS A 94 -2.62 -6.93 -10.36
N TYR A 95 -2.22 -7.51 -11.49
CA TYR A 95 -3.12 -7.92 -12.57
C TYR A 95 -3.22 -9.45 -12.61
N TYR A 96 -4.45 -9.96 -12.50
CA TYR A 96 -4.74 -11.39 -12.59
C TYR A 96 -5.68 -11.66 -13.74
N GLU A 97 -5.31 -12.58 -14.65
CA GLU A 97 -6.18 -12.95 -15.76
C GLU A 97 -7.37 -13.77 -15.24
N ARG A 98 -8.58 -13.38 -15.62
CA ARG A 98 -9.81 -14.05 -15.23
C ARG A 98 -9.97 -15.32 -16.04
N LYS A 99 -10.13 -16.45 -15.35
CA LYS A 99 -10.43 -17.74 -15.98
C LYS A 99 -11.89 -17.86 -16.43
N GLN A 100 -12.80 -17.19 -15.73
CA GLN A 100 -14.24 -17.26 -15.99
C GLN A 100 -14.87 -15.88 -15.86
N THR A 101 -15.79 -15.59 -16.77
CA THR A 101 -16.63 -14.40 -16.74
C THR A 101 -17.99 -14.79 -16.18
N VAL A 102 -18.25 -14.48 -14.91
CA VAL A 102 -19.60 -14.59 -14.35
C VAL A 102 -20.38 -13.36 -14.83
N ILE A 103 -21.33 -13.59 -15.73
CA ILE A 103 -22.32 -12.59 -16.13
C ILE A 103 -23.54 -12.87 -15.26
N GLY A 104 -23.77 -12.02 -14.27
CA GLY A 104 -24.98 -12.09 -13.44
C GLY A 104 -26.07 -11.29 -14.10
N ASP A 105 -26.73 -11.84 -15.12
CA ASP A 105 -28.02 -11.27 -15.52
C ASP A 105 -29.00 -11.48 -14.37
N PRO A 106 -29.67 -10.42 -13.88
CA PRO A 106 -30.71 -10.60 -12.88
C PRO A 106 -31.83 -11.42 -13.52
N VAL A 107 -31.92 -12.69 -13.16
CA VAL A 107 -33.16 -13.45 -13.32
C VAL A 107 -34.15 -12.74 -12.42
N VAL A 108 -35.07 -12.00 -13.04
CA VAL A 108 -36.13 -11.18 -12.44
C VAL A 108 -36.54 -11.74 -11.06
N PRO A 109 -36.52 -10.96 -9.98
CA PRO A 109 -36.82 -11.51 -8.66
C PRO A 109 -38.26 -12.02 -8.65
N THR A 110 -38.44 -13.33 -8.44
CA THR A 110 -39.76 -13.98 -8.30
C THR A 110 -40.36 -13.85 -6.91
N TRP A 111 -39.65 -13.20 -5.98
CA TRP A 111 -40.13 -12.98 -4.62
C TRP A 111 -40.69 -11.57 -4.46
N VAL A 112 -42.02 -11.51 -4.38
CA VAL A 112 -42.80 -10.37 -3.89
C VAL A 112 -43.06 -10.62 -2.40
N PRO A 113 -42.84 -9.64 -1.49
CA PRO A 113 -43.08 -9.79 -0.05
C PRO A 113 -44.55 -10.01 0.30
#